data_AF-G0MYZ6-F1
#
_entry.id   AF-G0MYZ6-F1
#
_cell.length_a   1.000
_cell.length_b   1.000
_cell.length_c   1.000
_cell.angle_alpha   90.00
_cell.angle_beta   90.00
_cell.angle_gamma   90.00
#
_symmetry.space_group_name_H-M   'P 1'
#
loop_
_entity.id
_entity.type
_entity.pdbx_description
1 polymer ?
#
loop_
_entity_poly.entity_id
_entity_poly.type
_entity_poly.pdbx_seq_one_letter_code
_entity_poly.pdbx_strand_id
1 'polypeptide(L)'
;MFGNPIQASNCDSWSEWGPCVWLKGKEKRWQRSYFEQLLPGRKGCRNHVFFRLLKDRWGVAFNNFYNYLRDTTTSEEQCGECSYQQSCGRKCHRRGDIGIINPLFVAERKCMGVDQSKACVSTYKADCKLWPNPNIQLPNVTESMQQIIDNLDYLQCVPEHRPSGSVCRCCCHPYTPNPQTFECELKPYLSGK
;
A
#
# COMPACT_ATOMS: atom_id res chain seq x y z
N MET A 1 1.69 -8.71 11.32
CA MET A 1 1.33 -7.48 10.57
C MET A 1 1.96 -6.31 11.30
N PHE A 2 2.82 -5.52 10.66
CA PHE A 2 3.71 -4.58 11.34
C PHE A 2 2.95 -3.40 11.97
N GLY A 3 2.58 -3.54 13.25
CA GLY A 3 1.99 -2.47 14.06
C GLY A 3 0.57 -2.07 13.63
N ASN A 4 -0.16 -1.43 14.53
CA ASN A 4 -1.41 -0.75 14.17
C ASN A 4 -1.02 0.64 13.61
N PRO A 5 -1.16 0.91 12.30
CA PRO A 5 -0.69 2.15 11.69
C PRO A 5 -1.68 3.29 11.97
N ILE A 6 -1.89 3.60 13.25
CA ILE A 6 -2.80 4.65 13.72
C ILE A 6 -2.01 5.83 14.28
N GLN A 7 -2.67 6.99 14.36
CA GLN A 7 -2.15 8.13 15.11
C GLN A 7 -2.26 7.84 16.61
N ALA A 8 -1.29 7.12 17.17
CA ALA A 8 -1.25 6.73 18.56
C ALA A 8 -0.77 7.86 19.49
N SER A 9 -1.12 7.77 20.78
CA SER A 9 -0.80 8.77 21.80
C SER A 9 0.67 8.78 22.24
N ASN A 10 1.48 7.82 21.81
CA ASN A 10 2.91 7.73 22.13
C ASN A 10 3.80 8.71 21.32
N CYS A 11 3.19 9.69 20.67
CA CYS A 11 3.82 10.76 19.91
C CYS A 11 3.27 12.11 20.36
N ASP A 12 4.14 13.08 20.64
CA ASP A 12 3.73 14.44 21.03
C ASP A 12 2.85 15.11 19.98
N SER A 13 3.08 14.81 18.71
CA SER A 13 2.29 15.35 17.60
C SER A 13 2.38 14.47 16.37
N TRP A 14 1.38 14.61 15.50
CA TRP A 14 1.31 13.97 14.19
C TRP A 14 1.28 15.05 13.11
N SER A 15 1.83 14.74 11.94
CA SER A 15 1.60 15.58 10.77
C SER A 15 0.12 15.53 10.36
N GLU A 16 -0.33 16.52 9.61
CA GLU A 16 -1.55 16.37 8.83
C GLU A 16 -1.47 15.13 7.94
N TRP A 17 -2.65 14.63 7.56
CA TRP A 17 -2.74 13.56 6.59
C TRP A 17 -2.23 14.04 5.24
N GLY A 18 -1.28 13.29 4.69
CA GLY A 18 -0.73 13.55 3.38
C GLY A 18 -1.77 13.43 2.27
N PRO A 19 -1.38 13.82 1.04
CA PRO A 19 -2.20 13.52 -0.13
C PRO A 19 -2.34 12.00 -0.33
N CYS A 20 -3.35 11.62 -1.10
CA CYS A 20 -3.49 10.25 -1.57
C CYS A 20 -2.32 9.82 -2.43
N VAL A 21 -1.67 8.73 -2.02
CA VAL A 21 -0.66 8.04 -2.81
C VAL A 21 -1.37 7.10 -3.78
N TRP A 22 -1.03 7.20 -5.06
CA TRP A 22 -1.64 6.38 -6.10
C TRP A 22 -0.68 6.09 -7.25
N LEU A 23 -0.93 4.96 -7.93
CA LEU A 23 -0.02 4.39 -8.91
C LEU A 23 0.18 5.27 -10.14
N LYS A 24 -0.90 5.71 -10.78
CA LYS A 24 -0.87 6.55 -12.00
C LYS A 24 -2.22 7.23 -12.24
N GLY A 25 -2.26 8.16 -13.18
CA GLY A 25 -3.48 8.85 -13.62
C GLY A 25 -3.22 10.33 -13.90
N LYS A 26 -4.29 11.14 -13.88
CA LYS A 26 -4.24 12.57 -14.29
C LYS A 26 -3.45 13.47 -13.35
N GLU A 27 -3.38 13.13 -12.07
CA GLU A 27 -2.65 13.94 -11.09
C GLU A 27 -1.14 13.85 -11.32
N LYS A 28 -0.48 15.01 -11.49
CA LYS A 28 0.98 15.09 -11.71
C LYS A 28 1.77 14.42 -10.59
N ARG A 29 1.22 14.36 -9.37
CA ARG A 29 1.86 13.68 -8.23
C ARG A 29 2.00 12.18 -8.48
N TRP A 30 1.02 11.53 -9.11
CA TRP A 30 1.01 10.08 -9.34
C TRP A 30 2.05 9.63 -10.37
N GLN A 31 2.60 10.56 -11.14
CA GLN A 31 3.74 10.30 -12.04
C GLN A 31 5.09 10.23 -11.31
N ARG A 32 5.12 10.58 -10.02
CA ARG A 32 6.35 10.55 -9.20
C ARG A 32 6.52 9.17 -8.53
N SER A 33 7.73 8.88 -8.06
CA SER A 33 7.98 7.69 -7.22
C SER A 33 7.21 7.79 -5.89
N TYR A 34 6.94 6.64 -5.26
CA TYR A 34 6.18 6.54 -4.00
C TYR A 34 6.61 7.59 -2.96
N PHE A 35 7.91 7.66 -2.63
CA PHE A 35 8.41 8.58 -1.60
C PHE A 35 8.21 10.05 -1.95
N GLU A 36 8.19 10.41 -3.23
CA GLU A 36 7.97 11.78 -3.69
C GLU A 36 6.48 12.17 -3.75
N GLN A 37 5.57 11.22 -3.54
CA GLN A 37 4.15 11.48 -3.34
C GLN A 37 3.82 11.86 -1.89
N LEU A 38 4.61 11.39 -0.92
CA LEU A 38 4.43 11.66 0.51
C LEU A 38 4.43 13.17 0.81
N LEU A 39 3.71 13.55 1.88
CA LEU A 39 3.59 14.94 2.34
C LEU A 39 4.97 15.59 2.49
N PRO A 40 5.28 16.68 1.74
CA PRO A 40 6.56 17.34 1.80
C PRO A 40 6.69 18.26 3.03
N GLY A 41 7.80 18.98 3.12
CA GLY A 41 8.05 19.97 4.16
C GLY A 41 8.67 19.39 5.43
N ARG A 42 9.03 20.28 6.36
CA ARG A 42 9.79 19.92 7.58
C ARG A 42 9.03 18.94 8.48
N LYS A 43 7.70 19.08 8.54
CA LYS A 43 6.82 18.25 9.36
C LYS A 43 6.21 17.06 8.60
N GLY A 44 6.27 17.04 7.27
CA GLY A 44 5.69 15.98 6.45
C GLY A 44 6.44 14.65 6.49
N CYS A 45 5.77 13.60 6.02
CA CYS A 45 6.28 12.24 6.00
C CYS A 45 7.51 12.04 5.11
N ARG A 46 7.67 12.84 4.04
CA ARG A 46 8.82 12.69 3.12
C ARG A 46 10.17 12.84 3.81
N ASN A 47 10.23 13.71 4.82
CA ASN A 47 11.44 13.98 5.60
C ASN A 47 11.45 13.25 6.94
N HIS A 48 10.49 12.35 7.18
CA HIS A 48 10.44 11.58 8.42
C HIS A 48 11.52 10.49 8.42
N VAL A 49 12.09 10.22 9.59
CA VAL A 49 13.23 9.31 9.76
C VAL A 49 12.93 7.91 9.21
N PHE A 50 11.71 7.41 9.39
CA PHE A 50 11.30 6.10 8.88
C PHE A 50 11.40 6.04 7.36
N PHE A 51 10.72 6.96 6.66
CA PHE A 51 10.73 6.98 5.20
C PHE A 51 12.08 7.35 4.60
N ARG A 52 12.89 8.18 5.27
CA ARG A 52 14.28 8.43 4.86
C ARG A 52 15.12 7.16 4.92
N LEU A 53 15.07 6.42 6.04
CA LEU A 53 15.79 5.16 6.17
C LEU A 53 15.32 4.11 5.15
N LEU A 54 13.99 4.01 4.93
CA LEU A 54 13.45 3.13 3.90
C LEU A 54 13.95 3.49 2.51
N LYS A 55 13.90 4.78 2.15
CA LYS A 55 14.38 5.29 0.86
C LYS A 55 15.88 5.07 0.68
N ASP A 56 16.68 5.35 1.71
CA ASP A 56 18.14 5.26 1.64
C ASP A 56 18.61 3.80 1.55
N ARG A 57 17.97 2.86 2.26
CA ARG A 57 18.37 1.44 2.29
C ARG A 57 17.73 0.60 1.19
N TRP A 58 16.44 0.80 0.94
CA TRP A 58 15.61 -0.05 0.07
C TRP A 58 14.90 0.73 -1.03
N GLY A 59 15.28 1.99 -1.29
CA GLY A 59 14.60 2.84 -2.26
C GLY A 59 14.50 2.23 -3.66
N VAL A 60 15.55 1.53 -4.11
CA VAL A 60 15.53 0.81 -5.40
C VAL A 60 14.54 -0.36 -5.39
N ALA A 61 14.56 -1.19 -4.35
CA ALA A 61 13.62 -2.30 -4.19
C ALA A 61 12.16 -1.80 -4.14
N PHE A 62 11.89 -0.76 -3.36
CA PHE A 62 10.57 -0.12 -3.31
C PHE A 62 10.15 0.46 -4.66
N ASN A 63 11.05 1.11 -5.39
CA ASN A 63 10.74 1.63 -6.72
C ASN A 63 10.43 0.51 -7.71
N ASN A 64 11.18 -0.59 -7.68
CA ASN A 64 10.93 -1.76 -8.54
C ASN A 64 9.55 -2.37 -8.26
N PHE A 65 9.24 -2.60 -6.98
CA PHE A 65 7.91 -3.05 -6.55
C PHE A 65 6.81 -2.10 -7.00
N TYR A 66 6.98 -0.79 -6.75
CA TYR A 66 5.97 0.21 -7.05
C TYR A 66 5.74 0.39 -8.56
N ASN A 67 6.81 0.36 -9.36
CA ASN A 67 6.72 0.41 -10.82
C ASN A 67 6.05 -0.84 -11.36
N TYR A 68 6.36 -2.02 -10.83
CA TYR A 68 5.67 -3.25 -11.21
C TYR A 68 4.15 -3.15 -11.00
N LEU A 69 3.71 -2.64 -9.84
CA LEU A 69 2.27 -2.44 -9.58
C LEU A 69 1.67 -1.42 -10.54
N ARG A 70 2.36 -0.31 -10.77
CA ARG A 70 1.93 0.75 -11.71
C ARG A 70 1.75 0.23 -13.15
N ASP A 71 2.67 -0.62 -13.60
CA ASP A 71 2.67 -1.17 -14.96
C ASP A 71 1.62 -2.27 -15.11
N THR A 72 1.43 -3.07 -14.06
CA THR A 72 0.48 -4.18 -14.02
C THR A 72 -0.96 -3.69 -13.87
N THR A 73 -1.20 -2.64 -13.09
CA THR A 73 -2.55 -2.07 -12.89
C THR A 73 -2.91 -1.18 -14.07
N THR A 74 -4.02 -1.49 -14.74
CA THR A 74 -4.53 -0.70 -15.88
C THR A 74 -5.42 0.46 -15.43
N SER A 75 -6.11 0.33 -14.30
CA SER A 75 -6.93 1.41 -13.71
C SER A 75 -6.11 2.67 -13.45
N GLU A 76 -6.60 3.81 -13.94
CA GLU A 76 -6.02 5.13 -13.65
C GLU A 76 -6.67 5.81 -12.44
N GLU A 77 -7.94 5.51 -12.17
CA GLU A 77 -8.63 5.98 -10.99
C GLU A 77 -8.31 5.12 -9.78
N GLN A 78 -8.44 5.71 -8.60
CA GLN A 78 -8.20 5.03 -7.32
C GLN A 78 -9.23 3.91 -7.13
N CYS A 79 -8.75 2.72 -6.77
CA CYS A 79 -9.55 1.50 -6.74
C CYS A 79 -8.94 0.49 -5.77
N GLY A 80 -9.63 -0.63 -5.59
CA GLY A 80 -9.09 -1.79 -4.90
C GLY A 80 -8.88 -1.59 -3.41
N GLU A 81 -9.42 -0.51 -2.83
CA GLU A 81 -9.04 -0.03 -1.50
C GLU A 81 -7.52 0.17 -1.33
N CYS A 82 -6.79 0.45 -2.43
CA CYS A 82 -5.33 0.46 -2.44
C CYS A 82 -4.69 1.86 -2.27
N SER A 83 -5.47 2.95 -2.32
CA SER A 83 -4.94 4.32 -2.15
C SER A 83 -5.07 4.79 -0.71
N TYR A 84 -3.94 5.20 -0.15
CA TYR A 84 -3.82 5.59 1.25
C TYR A 84 -3.19 6.97 1.42
N GLN A 85 -3.46 7.56 2.57
CA GLN A 85 -2.80 8.76 3.09
C GLN A 85 -1.90 8.36 4.26
N GLN A 86 -0.72 8.95 4.34
CA GLN A 86 0.20 8.78 5.47
C GLN A 86 0.20 10.01 6.38
N SER A 87 0.34 9.77 7.67
CA SER A 87 0.66 10.77 8.68
C SER A 87 1.84 10.29 9.53
N CYS A 88 2.72 11.19 9.94
CA CYS A 88 3.96 10.81 10.61
C CYS A 88 4.11 11.49 11.96
N GLY A 89 4.36 10.66 12.98
CA GLY A 89 4.52 11.07 14.36
C GLY A 89 5.86 11.76 14.63
N ARG A 90 5.88 12.67 15.60
CA ARG A 90 7.06 13.42 16.03
C ARG A 90 7.25 13.30 17.53
N LYS A 91 8.53 13.28 17.96
CA LYS A 91 8.94 13.10 19.36
C LYS A 91 8.24 11.89 20.00
N CYS A 92 8.24 10.78 19.28
CA CYS A 92 7.56 9.56 19.73
C CYS A 92 8.46 8.72 20.63
N HIS A 93 7.84 7.96 21.53
CA HIS A 93 8.52 6.97 22.37
C HIS A 93 8.01 5.55 22.09
N ARG A 94 8.87 4.56 22.37
CA ARG A 94 8.51 3.12 22.27
C ARG A 94 8.08 2.50 23.59
N ARG A 95 7.91 3.31 24.64
CA ARG A 95 7.43 2.82 25.94
C ARG A 95 5.92 2.63 25.88
N GLY A 96 5.44 1.46 26.31
CA GLY A 96 4.03 1.09 26.33
C GLY A 96 3.80 -0.29 25.72
N ASP A 97 2.57 -0.79 25.86
CA ASP A 97 2.15 -2.03 25.21
C ASP A 97 2.11 -1.84 23.69
N ILE A 98 2.67 -2.79 22.93
CA ILE A 98 2.71 -2.81 21.46
C ILE A 98 1.30 -2.80 20.86
N GLY A 99 0.28 -3.30 21.57
CA GLY A 99 -1.11 -3.19 21.15
C GLY A 99 -1.69 -1.77 21.19
N ILE A 100 -1.02 -0.85 21.92
CA ILE A 100 -1.48 0.52 22.19
C ILE A 100 -0.58 1.55 21.49
N ILE A 101 0.72 1.27 21.38
CA ILE A 101 1.69 2.19 20.76
C ILE A 101 1.83 1.94 19.26
N ASN A 102 2.17 2.99 18.52
CA ASN A 102 2.66 2.85 17.15
C ASN A 102 4.19 2.86 17.14
N PRO A 103 4.89 1.72 16.92
CA PRO A 103 6.36 1.65 16.98
C PRO A 103 7.04 2.16 15.70
N LEU A 104 6.30 2.28 14.59
CA LEU A 104 6.78 2.77 13.31
C LEU A 104 6.72 4.30 13.22
N PHE A 105 5.90 4.92 14.07
CA PHE A 105 5.63 6.37 14.06
C PHE A 105 5.07 6.85 12.72
N VAL A 106 4.38 5.95 12.01
CA VAL A 106 3.70 6.19 10.75
C VAL A 106 2.29 5.65 10.87
N ALA A 107 1.32 6.51 10.58
CA ALA A 107 -0.08 6.17 10.51
C ALA A 107 -0.53 6.17 9.05
N GLU A 108 -1.46 5.27 8.74
CA GLU A 108 -2.05 5.12 7.41
C GLU A 108 -3.57 5.09 7.53
N ARG A 109 -4.25 5.64 6.53
CA ARG A 109 -5.69 5.51 6.38
C ARG A 109 -6.07 5.51 4.90
N LYS A 110 -7.25 4.95 4.59
CA LYS A 110 -7.87 5.10 3.27
C LYS A 110 -7.99 6.59 2.91
N CYS A 111 -7.85 6.92 1.64
CA CYS A 111 -8.18 8.24 1.14
C CYS A 111 -9.61 8.67 1.45
N MET A 112 -9.74 9.76 2.19
CA MET A 112 -11.03 10.35 2.52
C MET A 112 -11.68 10.98 1.27
N GLY A 113 -12.99 10.77 1.10
CA GLY A 113 -13.76 11.37 0.01
C GLY A 113 -13.51 10.75 -1.37
N VAL A 114 -12.80 9.63 -1.43
CA VAL A 114 -12.56 8.87 -2.66
C VAL A 114 -13.20 7.51 -2.52
N ASP A 115 -14.14 7.20 -3.41
CA ASP A 115 -14.65 5.84 -3.53
C ASP A 115 -13.61 4.97 -4.24
N GLN A 116 -13.29 3.85 -3.62
CA GLN A 116 -12.29 2.89 -4.08
C GLN A 116 -12.79 1.45 -3.89
N SER A 117 -14.10 1.26 -3.62
CA SER A 117 -14.65 -0.06 -3.31
C SER A 117 -14.52 -1.01 -4.49
N LYS A 118 -14.49 -0.49 -5.71
CA LYS A 118 -14.35 -1.31 -6.91
C LYS A 118 -12.94 -1.87 -7.05
N ALA A 119 -12.84 -3.17 -7.32
CA ALA A 119 -11.56 -3.82 -7.58
C ALA A 119 -10.86 -3.22 -8.81
N CYS A 120 -9.55 -3.00 -8.68
CA CYS A 120 -8.70 -2.51 -9.75
C CYS A 120 -8.63 -3.48 -10.92
N VAL A 121 -8.60 -2.97 -12.15
CA VAL A 121 -8.33 -3.78 -13.34
C VAL A 121 -6.83 -3.83 -13.55
N SER A 122 -6.28 -5.03 -13.68
CA SER A 122 -4.86 -5.30 -13.92
C SER A 122 -4.68 -6.26 -15.10
N THR A 123 -3.48 -6.26 -15.68
CA THR A 123 -3.11 -7.19 -16.76
C THR A 123 -3.31 -8.64 -16.32
N TYR A 124 -3.83 -9.47 -17.20
CA TYR A 124 -4.03 -10.88 -16.91
C TYR A 124 -2.72 -11.64 -16.80
N LYS A 125 -2.60 -12.46 -15.75
CA LYS A 125 -1.62 -13.53 -15.61
C LYS A 125 -2.37 -14.79 -15.20
N ALA A 126 -1.80 -15.96 -15.51
CA ALA A 126 -2.35 -17.24 -15.05
C ALA A 126 -2.61 -17.17 -13.53
N ASP A 127 -3.81 -17.59 -13.13
CA ASP A 127 -4.33 -17.56 -11.75
C ASP A 127 -4.43 -16.17 -11.09
N CYS A 128 -4.21 -15.08 -11.84
CA CYS A 128 -4.19 -13.71 -11.33
C CYS A 128 -3.28 -13.49 -10.11
N LYS A 129 -2.26 -14.33 -9.93
CA LYS A 129 -1.28 -14.18 -8.86
C LYS A 129 -0.28 -13.09 -9.23
N LEU A 130 -0.63 -11.85 -8.92
CA LEU A 130 0.19 -10.67 -9.21
C LEU A 130 1.17 -10.34 -8.06
N TRP A 131 0.95 -10.87 -6.86
CA TRP A 131 1.85 -10.74 -5.72
C TRP A 131 1.89 -12.04 -4.90
N PRO A 132 3.05 -12.42 -4.32
CA PRO A 132 4.39 -11.93 -4.67
C PRO A 132 4.77 -12.30 -6.10
N ASN A 133 5.72 -11.56 -6.69
CA ASN A 133 6.26 -11.87 -8.01
C ASN A 133 7.79 -11.98 -7.92
N PRO A 134 8.36 -13.19 -8.09
CA PRO A 134 9.79 -13.44 -7.92
C PRO A 134 10.66 -12.77 -8.98
N ASN A 135 10.07 -12.28 -10.08
CA ASN A 135 10.80 -11.59 -11.14
C ASN A 135 11.10 -10.12 -10.80
N ILE A 136 10.52 -9.58 -9.72
CA ILE A 136 10.82 -8.22 -9.27
C ILE A 136 12.11 -8.28 -8.46
N GLN A 137 13.14 -7.59 -8.93
CA GLN A 137 14.38 -7.48 -8.18
C GLN A 137 14.21 -6.56 -6.97
N LEU A 138 14.48 -7.08 -5.77
CA LEU A 138 14.45 -6.33 -4.52
C LEU A 138 15.87 -6.25 -3.92
N PRO A 139 16.78 -5.43 -4.49
CA PRO A 139 18.16 -5.34 -4.02
C PRO A 139 18.24 -4.85 -2.56
N ASN A 140 19.30 -5.27 -1.85
CA ASN A 140 19.56 -4.96 -0.44
C ASN A 140 18.51 -5.48 0.55
N VAL A 141 17.57 -6.31 0.09
CA VAL A 141 16.66 -7.08 0.95
C VAL A 141 17.37 -8.37 1.34
N THR A 142 17.46 -8.65 2.65
CA THR A 142 18.02 -9.91 3.15
C THR A 142 17.05 -11.06 2.88
N GLU A 143 17.54 -12.29 2.81
CA GLU A 143 16.70 -13.47 2.59
C GLU A 143 15.56 -13.59 3.62
N SER A 144 15.86 -13.34 4.89
CA SER A 144 14.85 -13.30 5.96
C SER A 144 13.76 -12.24 5.72
N MET A 145 14.13 -11.08 5.19
CA MET A 145 13.18 -10.02 4.87
C MET A 145 12.41 -10.34 3.58
N GLN A 146 13.04 -11.00 2.62
CA GLN A 146 12.38 -11.50 1.40
C GLN A 146 11.27 -12.49 1.76
N GLN A 147 11.53 -13.45 2.66
CA GLN A 147 10.51 -14.37 3.15
C GLN A 147 9.35 -13.64 3.83
N ILE A 148 9.60 -12.58 4.58
CA ILE A 148 8.54 -11.75 5.18
C ILE A 148 7.72 -11.09 4.07
N ILE A 149 8.38 -10.47 3.10
CA ILE A 149 7.77 -9.76 1.96
C ILE A 149 6.91 -10.72 1.13
N ASP A 150 7.42 -11.90 0.80
CA ASP A 150 6.71 -12.89 -0.01
C ASP A 150 5.47 -13.44 0.70
N ASN A 151 5.49 -13.47 2.03
CA ASN A 151 4.35 -13.87 2.86
C ASN A 151 3.44 -12.68 3.22
N LEU A 152 3.73 -11.46 2.77
CA LEU A 152 2.80 -10.34 2.94
C LEU A 152 1.58 -10.58 2.06
N ASP A 153 0.45 -10.79 2.73
CA ASP A 153 -0.87 -10.69 2.14
C ASP A 153 -1.17 -9.22 1.81
N TYR A 154 -0.61 -8.71 0.71
CA TYR A 154 -0.72 -7.32 0.28
C TYR A 154 -1.83 -7.09 -0.75
N LEU A 155 -1.89 -7.96 -1.77
CA LEU A 155 -2.76 -7.81 -2.94
C LEU A 155 -3.39 -9.16 -3.29
N GLN A 156 -4.71 -9.18 -3.41
CA GLN A 156 -5.46 -10.37 -3.82
C GLN A 156 -6.27 -10.05 -5.07
N CYS A 157 -6.27 -10.98 -6.04
CA CYS A 157 -6.93 -10.80 -7.31
C CYS A 157 -7.76 -12.02 -7.72
N VAL A 158 -8.78 -11.78 -8.55
CA VAL A 158 -9.61 -12.81 -9.18
C VAL A 158 -9.66 -12.58 -10.71
N PRO A 159 -9.78 -13.64 -11.52
CA PRO A 159 -9.90 -13.48 -12.96
C PRO A 159 -11.29 -12.95 -13.34
N GLU A 160 -11.33 -12.11 -14.37
CA GLU A 160 -12.55 -11.74 -15.08
C GLU A 160 -12.35 -12.04 -16.57
N HIS A 161 -13.15 -12.95 -17.11
CA HIS A 161 -13.11 -13.33 -18.51
C HIS A 161 -14.08 -12.46 -19.31
N ARG A 162 -13.54 -11.59 -20.17
CA ARG A 162 -14.32 -10.70 -21.04
C ARG A 162 -14.12 -11.08 -22.51
N PRO A 163 -15.08 -10.76 -23.40
CA PRO A 163 -14.90 -10.94 -24.86
C PRO A 163 -13.69 -10.21 -25.43
N SER A 164 -13.31 -9.06 -24.84
CA SER A 164 -12.15 -8.27 -25.24
C SER A 164 -10.80 -8.79 -24.73
N GLY A 165 -10.81 -9.90 -23.98
CA GLY A 165 -9.64 -10.45 -23.30
C GLY A 165 -9.81 -10.48 -21.78
N SER A 166 -9.26 -11.53 -21.17
CA SER A 166 -9.27 -11.71 -19.72
C SER A 166 -8.45 -10.62 -19.02
N VAL A 167 -8.86 -10.27 -17.80
CA VAL A 167 -8.16 -9.34 -16.91
C VAL A 167 -8.14 -9.86 -15.48
N CYS A 168 -7.33 -9.26 -14.62
CA CYS A 168 -7.35 -9.53 -13.18
C CYS A 168 -8.02 -8.37 -12.43
N ARG A 169 -8.91 -8.69 -11.49
CA ARG A 169 -9.57 -7.75 -10.59
C ARG A 169 -8.94 -7.84 -9.22
N CYS A 170 -8.36 -6.75 -8.70
CA CYS A 170 -7.53 -6.78 -7.51
C CYS A 170 -7.99 -5.82 -6.40
N CYS A 171 -7.85 -6.26 -5.16
CA CYS A 171 -8.04 -5.46 -3.96
C CYS A 171 -6.82 -5.60 -3.04
N CYS A 172 -6.47 -4.53 -2.33
CA CYS A 172 -5.42 -4.51 -1.32
C CYS A 172 -5.96 -5.00 0.02
N HIS A 173 -5.08 -5.60 0.82
CA HIS A 173 -5.39 -5.97 2.18
C HIS A 173 -5.92 -4.76 2.98
N PRO A 174 -6.96 -4.92 3.82
CA PRO A 174 -7.59 -6.17 4.28
C PRO A 174 -8.72 -6.72 3.41
N TYR A 175 -8.83 -6.29 2.15
CA TYR A 175 -9.95 -6.64 1.28
C TYR A 175 -9.60 -7.71 0.26
N THR A 176 -10.61 -8.44 -0.18
CA THR A 176 -10.56 -9.37 -1.32
C THR A 176 -11.65 -9.01 -2.33
N PRO A 177 -11.40 -9.16 -3.64
CA PRO A 177 -12.44 -8.97 -4.64
C PRO A 177 -13.52 -10.05 -4.52
N ASN A 178 -14.79 -9.65 -4.60
CA ASN A 178 -15.89 -10.54 -4.86
C ASN A 178 -15.82 -11.02 -6.33
N PRO A 179 -15.83 -12.33 -6.61
CA PRO A 179 -15.62 -12.86 -7.96
C PRO A 179 -16.81 -12.64 -8.92
N GLN A 180 -17.98 -12.24 -8.41
CA GLN A 180 -19.16 -11.93 -9.23
C GLN A 180 -19.33 -10.43 -9.42
N THR A 181 -19.21 -9.64 -8.36
CA THR A 181 -19.47 -8.20 -8.40
C THR A 181 -18.22 -7.38 -8.66
N PHE A 182 -17.04 -7.91 -8.32
CA PHE A 182 -15.76 -7.21 -8.30
C PHE A 182 -15.74 -5.99 -7.38
N GLU A 183 -16.58 -5.98 -6.35
CA GLU A 183 -16.42 -5.09 -5.18
C GLU A 183 -15.39 -5.68 -4.22
N CYS A 184 -14.69 -4.81 -3.51
CA CYS A 184 -13.74 -5.17 -2.47
C CYS A 184 -14.47 -5.38 -1.14
N GLU A 185 -14.42 -6.61 -0.66
CA GLU A 185 -15.06 -7.02 0.60
C GLU A 185 -14.00 -7.34 1.64
N LEU A 186 -14.28 -7.05 2.91
CA LEU A 186 -13.38 -7.43 4.00
C LEU A 186 -13.17 -8.94 4.00
N LYS A 187 -11.92 -9.37 4.14
CA LYS A 187 -11.59 -10.79 4.17
C LYS A 187 -12.37 -11.52 5.26
N PRO A 188 -12.86 -12.76 5.02
CA PRO A 188 -13.72 -13.49 5.95
C PRO A 188 -13.17 -13.58 7.39
N TYR A 189 -11.88 -13.91 7.52
CA TYR A 189 -11.22 -14.02 8.83
C TYR A 189 -11.11 -12.70 9.60
N LEU A 190 -11.34 -11.55 8.95
CA LEU A 190 -11.42 -10.22 9.59
C LEU A 190 -12.86 -9.76 9.80
N SER A 191 -13.82 -10.30 9.06
CA SER A 191 -15.23 -9.93 9.19
C SER A 191 -15.96 -10.68 10.31
N GLY A 192 -15.26 -11.56 11.04
CA GLY A 192 -15.82 -12.33 12.16
C GLY A 192 -16.86 -13.37 11.73
N LYS A 193 -16.82 -13.77 10.45
CA LYS A 193 -17.68 -14.78 9.83
C LYS A 193 -16.89 -16.02 9.45
#